data_AF-A0A1Q7IXD6-F1
#
_entry.id   AF-A0A1Q7IXD6-F1
#
_cell.length_a   1.000
_cell.length_b   1.000
_cell.length_c   1.000
_cell.angle_alpha   90.00
_cell.angle_beta   90.00
_cell.angle_gamma   90.00
#
_symmetry.space_group_name_H-M   'P 1'
#
loop_
_entity.id
_entity.type
_entity.pdbx_description
1 polymer ?
#
loop_
_entity_poly.entity_id
_entity_poly.type
_entity_poly.pdbx_seq_one_letter_code
_entity_poly.pdbx_strand_id
1 'polypeptide(L)'
;MNWLRTAGIIWVVSALLAAGISLIFRVDPVQVVVTIAASAFVAVLGLWMIARPSTTAVPLSYIAGVAWLALYAALTVQQSDELVAWATDVFLALIGLGGTLAAYRGTREAISRRP
;
A
#
# COMPACT_ATOMS: atom_id res chain seq x y z
N MET A 1 -7.10 17.54 -10.05
CA MET A 1 -6.45 16.21 -10.13
C MET A 1 -7.41 15.18 -9.53
N ASN A 2 -7.56 13.98 -10.08
CA ASN A 2 -8.43 12.96 -9.47
C ASN A 2 -7.63 12.17 -8.42
N TRP A 3 -7.75 12.54 -7.15
CA TRP A 3 -7.01 11.89 -6.07
C TRP A 3 -7.30 10.40 -5.90
N LEU A 4 -8.48 9.90 -6.31
CA LEU A 4 -8.74 8.45 -6.28
C LEU A 4 -7.88 7.71 -7.30
N ARG A 5 -7.66 8.30 -8.49
CA ARG A 5 -6.69 7.75 -9.45
C ARG A 5 -5.27 7.86 -8.92
N THR A 6 -4.90 8.98 -8.30
CA THR A 6 -3.58 9.15 -7.68
C THR A 6 -3.33 8.10 -6.59
N ALA A 7 -4.32 7.84 -5.73
CA ALA A 7 -4.24 6.79 -4.71
C ALA A 7 -4.05 5.42 -5.35
N GLY A 8 -4.79 5.12 -6.43
CA GLY A 8 -4.61 3.88 -7.19
C GLY A 8 -3.20 3.72 -7.78
N ILE A 9 -2.64 4.80 -8.33
CA ILE A 9 -1.25 4.81 -8.83
C ILE A 9 -0.25 4.53 -7.71
N ILE A 10 -0.43 5.17 -6.54
CA ILE A 10 0.46 4.96 -5.39
C ILE A 10 0.37 3.50 -4.93
N TRP A 11 -0.82 2.90 -4.88
CA TRP A 11 -0.98 1.48 -4.53
C TRP A 11 -0.25 0.54 -5.51
N VAL A 12 -0.35 0.81 -6.82
CA VAL A 12 0.38 0.02 -7.84
C VAL A 12 1.89 0.17 -7.68
N VAL A 13 2.39 1.40 -7.49
CA VAL A 13 3.82 1.65 -7.28
C VAL A 13 4.31 0.98 -5.99
N SER A 14 3.52 1.05 -4.91
CA SER A 14 3.81 0.39 -3.63
C SER A 14 3.94 -1.12 -3.81
N ALA A 15 3.01 -1.74 -4.54
CA ALA A 15 3.04 -3.17 -4.82
C ALA A 15 4.29 -3.58 -5.59
N LEU A 16 4.66 -2.81 -6.62
CA LEU A 16 5.84 -3.08 -7.44
C LEU A 16 7.13 -2.95 -6.62
N LEU A 17 7.24 -1.91 -5.80
CA LEU A 17 8.40 -1.71 -4.92
C LEU A 17 8.49 -2.82 -3.88
N ALA A 18 7.39 -3.13 -3.18
CA ALA A 18 7.33 -4.19 -2.19
C ALA A 18 7.71 -5.55 -2.80
N ALA A 19 7.15 -5.90 -3.95
CA ALA A 19 7.47 -7.15 -4.64
C ALA A 19 8.94 -7.20 -5.09
N GLY A 20 9.42 -6.14 -5.75
CA GLY A 20 10.81 -6.09 -6.25
C GLY A 20 11.83 -6.17 -5.13
N ILE A 21 11.64 -5.37 -4.08
CA ILE A 21 12.50 -5.40 -2.88
C ILE A 21 12.47 -6.77 -2.22
N SER A 22 11.27 -7.35 -2.06
CA SER A 22 11.13 -8.67 -1.45
C SER A 22 11.89 -9.75 -2.21
N LEU A 23 11.86 -9.74 -3.54
CA LEU A 23 12.55 -10.73 -4.37
C LEU A 23 14.07 -10.59 -4.35
N ILE A 24 14.59 -9.37 -4.13
CA ILE A 24 16.03 -9.08 -4.14
C ILE A 24 16.65 -9.27 -2.76
N PHE A 25 15.95 -8.84 -1.70
CA PHE A 25 16.56 -8.65 -0.39
C PHE A 25 16.03 -9.59 0.70
N ARG A 26 14.88 -10.26 0.52
CA ARG A 26 14.37 -11.18 1.54
C ARG A 26 14.85 -12.60 1.32
N VAL A 27 15.40 -13.19 2.39
CA VAL A 27 15.92 -14.56 2.40
C VAL A 27 14.85 -15.56 2.88
N ASP A 28 13.95 -15.13 3.77
CA ASP A 28 12.88 -15.98 4.30
C ASP A 28 11.78 -16.19 3.23
N PRO A 29 11.55 -17.44 2.76
CA PRO A 29 10.54 -17.74 1.75
C PRO A 29 9.12 -17.40 2.19
N VAL A 30 8.79 -17.54 3.48
CA VAL A 30 7.46 -17.25 3.99
C VAL A 30 7.18 -15.76 3.89
N GLN A 31 8.16 -14.93 4.27
CA GLN A 31 8.07 -13.49 4.15
C GLN A 31 7.94 -13.02 2.71
N VAL A 32 8.66 -13.67 1.78
CA VAL A 32 8.52 -13.41 0.34
C VAL A 32 7.10 -13.70 -0.12
N VAL A 33 6.57 -14.89 0.17
CA VAL A 33 5.21 -15.28 -0.25
C VAL A 33 4.16 -14.32 0.31
N VAL A 34 4.26 -13.95 1.59
CA VAL A 34 3.32 -13.02 2.24
C VAL A 34 3.38 -11.65 1.58
N THR A 35 4.59 -11.13 1.32
CA THR A 35 4.77 -9.81 0.68
C THR A 35 4.23 -9.81 -0.75
N ILE A 36 4.49 -10.87 -1.53
CA ILE A 36 3.97 -10.99 -2.90
C ILE A 36 2.45 -11.08 -2.92
N ALA A 37 1.84 -11.86 -2.02
CA ALA A 37 0.39 -11.96 -1.90
C ALA A 37 -0.25 -10.61 -1.53
N ALA A 38 0.34 -9.89 -0.57
CA ALA A 38 -0.10 -8.54 -0.19
C ALA A 38 0.04 -7.54 -1.35
N SER A 39 1.18 -7.57 -2.06
CA SER A 39 1.43 -6.74 -3.24
C SER A 39 0.41 -7.01 -4.35
N ALA A 40 0.10 -8.28 -4.63
CA ALA A 40 -0.90 -8.62 -5.64
C ALA A 40 -2.29 -8.06 -5.26
N PHE A 41 -2.70 -8.20 -4.00
CA PHE A 41 -3.97 -7.66 -3.51
C PHE A 41 -4.06 -6.14 -3.69
N VAL A 42 -3.05 -5.40 -3.24
CA VAL A 42 -3.09 -3.93 -3.34
C VAL A 42 -2.87 -3.43 -4.76
N ALA A 43 -2.16 -4.18 -5.62
CA ALA A 43 -2.05 -3.88 -7.05
C ALA A 43 -3.43 -3.98 -7.73
N VAL A 44 -4.18 -5.04 -7.45
CA VAL A 44 -5.55 -5.21 -7.98
C VAL A 44 -6.46 -4.07 -7.52
N LEU A 45 -6.40 -3.72 -6.23
CA LEU A 45 -7.13 -2.57 -5.69
C LEU A 45 -6.73 -1.26 -6.40
N GLY A 46 -5.43 -1.03 -6.57
CA GLY A 46 -4.90 0.18 -7.21
C GLY A 46 -5.32 0.29 -8.68
N LEU A 47 -5.22 -0.81 -9.44
CA LEU A 47 -5.70 -0.90 -10.82
C LEU A 47 -7.20 -0.65 -10.93
N TRP A 48 -7.99 -1.21 -10.01
CA TRP A 48 -9.43 -0.96 -9.95
C TRP A 48 -9.74 0.52 -9.68
N MET A 49 -9.04 1.17 -8.74
CA MET A 49 -9.18 2.60 -8.46
C MET A 49 -8.81 3.49 -9.65
N ILE A 50 -7.81 3.09 -10.46
CA ILE A 50 -7.41 3.79 -11.68
C ILE A 50 -8.50 3.66 -12.76
N ALA A 51 -8.94 2.43 -13.02
CA ALA A 51 -9.88 2.11 -14.09
C ALA A 51 -11.30 2.62 -13.79
N ARG A 52 -11.77 2.47 -12.55
CA ARG A 52 -13.11 2.84 -12.11
C ARG A 52 -13.06 3.55 -10.75
N PRO A 53 -12.72 4.86 -10.72
CA PRO A 53 -12.70 5.63 -9.50
C PRO A 53 -14.11 5.68 -8.89
N SER A 54 -14.30 5.04 -7.74
CA SER A 54 -15.59 5.00 -7.04
C SER A 54 -15.40 5.27 -5.56
N THR A 55 -16.43 5.82 -4.92
CA THR A 55 -16.43 6.02 -3.46
C THR A 55 -16.41 4.69 -2.69
N THR A 56 -16.82 3.59 -3.33
CA THR A 56 -16.73 2.24 -2.75
C THR A 56 -15.28 1.75 -2.58
N ALA A 57 -14.35 2.27 -3.39
CA ALA A 57 -12.94 1.93 -3.28
C ALA A 57 -12.24 2.61 -2.08
N VAL A 58 -12.84 3.66 -1.52
CA VAL A 58 -12.30 4.40 -0.36
C VAL A 58 -12.18 3.53 0.89
N PRO A 59 -13.25 2.86 1.40
CA PRO A 59 -13.14 2.00 2.57
C PRO A 59 -12.16 0.85 2.36
N LEU A 60 -12.12 0.27 1.15
CA LEU A 60 -11.17 -0.78 0.80
C LEU A 60 -9.72 -0.26 0.82
N SER A 61 -9.48 0.98 0.41
CA SER A 61 -8.18 1.64 0.51
C SER A 61 -7.73 1.83 1.96
N TYR A 62 -8.64 2.15 2.88
CA TYR A 62 -8.29 2.21 4.32
C TYR A 62 -7.96 0.84 4.89
N ILE A 63 -8.77 -0.17 4.59
CA ILE A 63 -8.53 -1.53 5.06
C ILE A 63 -7.18 -2.03 4.55
N ALA A 64 -6.89 -1.81 3.26
CA ALA A 64 -5.59 -2.10 2.67
C ALA A 64 -4.46 -1.33 3.36
N GLY A 65 -4.64 -0.03 3.62
CA GLY A 65 -3.71 0.81 4.37
C GLY A 65 -3.36 0.27 5.75
N VAL A 66 -4.38 -0.09 6.53
CA VAL A 66 -4.22 -0.63 7.88
C VAL A 66 -3.54 -2.00 7.84
N ALA A 67 -3.97 -2.89 6.96
CA ALA A 67 -3.37 -4.22 6.80
C ALA A 67 -1.91 -4.12 6.36
N TRP A 68 -1.60 -3.22 5.42
CA TRP A 68 -0.25 -2.94 4.95
C TRP A 68 0.65 -2.43 6.07
N LEU A 69 0.18 -1.43 6.82
CA LEU A 69 0.93 -0.89 7.95
C LEU A 69 1.18 -1.96 9.02
N ALA A 70 0.17 -2.74 9.36
CA ALA A 70 0.30 -3.82 10.35
C ALA A 70 1.31 -4.89 9.90
N LEU A 71 1.27 -5.26 8.61
CA LEU A 71 2.22 -6.21 8.02
C LEU A 71 3.66 -5.71 8.16
N TYR A 72 3.95 -4.50 7.67
CA TYR A 72 5.32 -3.99 7.69
C TYR A 72 5.79 -3.61 9.10
N ALA A 73 4.89 -3.20 10.01
CA ALA A 73 5.23 -3.02 11.41
C ALA A 73 5.64 -4.35 12.07
N ALA A 74 4.92 -5.44 11.79
CA ALA A 74 5.27 -6.77 12.29
C ALA A 74 6.63 -7.23 11.76
N LEU A 75 6.90 -7.02 10.47
CA LEU A 75 8.18 -7.38 9.85
C LEU A 75 9.34 -6.53 10.39
N THR A 76 9.13 -5.22 10.60
CA THR A 76 10.09 -4.33 11.26
C THR A 76 10.51 -4.86 12.63
N VAL A 77 9.55 -5.35 13.43
CA VAL A 77 9.84 -5.94 14.75
C VAL A 77 10.58 -7.27 14.63
N GLN A 78 10.23 -8.12 13.68
CA GLN A 78 10.91 -9.41 13.45
C GLN A 78 12.35 -9.24 12.97
N GLN A 79 12.64 -8.16 12.24
CA GLN A 79 13.94 -7.90 11.62
C GLN A 79 14.72 -6.77 12.33
N SER A 80 14.42 -6.52 13.61
CA SER A 80 15.00 -5.39 14.37
C SER A 80 16.53 -5.40 14.45
N ASP A 81 17.13 -6.60 14.38
CA ASP A 81 18.57 -6.79 14.51
C ASP A 81 19.32 -6.52 13.20
N GLU A 82 18.61 -6.32 12.08
CA GLU A 82 19.19 -6.08 10.77
C GLU A 82 18.77 -4.71 10.21
N LEU A 83 19.69 -3.74 10.26
CA LEU A 83 19.44 -2.34 9.88
C LEU A 83 18.76 -2.18 8.51
N VAL A 84 19.27 -2.89 7.51
CA VAL A 84 18.79 -2.78 6.13
C VAL A 84 17.37 -3.34 6.01
N ALA A 85 17.07 -4.42 6.73
CA ALA A 85 15.78 -5.09 6.66
C ALA A 85 14.67 -4.24 7.32
N TRP A 86 14.86 -3.82 8.57
CA TRP A 86 13.83 -3.03 9.25
C TRP A 86 13.66 -1.64 8.63
N ALA A 87 14.73 -1.00 8.12
CA ALA A 87 14.62 0.28 7.43
C ALA A 87 13.80 0.17 6.14
N THR A 88 13.94 -0.94 5.42
CA THR A 88 13.16 -1.26 4.23
C THR A 88 11.68 -1.43 4.56
N ASP A 89 11.37 -2.11 5.66
CA ASP A 89 9.99 -2.32 6.08
C ASP A 89 9.31 -1.03 6.53
N VAL A 90 10.03 -0.18 7.27
CA VAL A 90 9.56 1.16 7.62
C VAL A 90 9.29 1.99 6.35
N PHE A 91 10.20 1.95 5.37
CA PHE A 91 10.01 2.62 4.09
C PHE A 91 8.74 2.13 3.37
N LEU A 92 8.54 0.81 3.28
CA LEU A 92 7.37 0.22 2.64
C LEU A 92 6.07 0.55 3.40
N ALA A 93 6.11 0.61 4.73
CA ALA A 93 4.99 1.05 5.55
C ALA A 93 4.57 2.49 5.22
N LEU A 94 5.54 3.40 5.10
CA LEU A 94 5.31 4.81 4.81
C LEU A 94 4.71 5.05 3.40
N ILE A 95 5.10 4.26 2.40
CA ILE A 95 4.51 4.39 1.06
C ILE A 95 3.04 3.95 1.07
N GLY A 96 2.70 2.86 1.75
CA GLY A 96 1.30 2.42 1.93
C GLY A 96 0.44 3.47 2.63
N LEU A 97 1.02 4.19 3.60
CA LEU A 97 0.38 5.34 4.24
C LEU A 97 0.06 6.45 3.21
N GLY A 98 0.99 6.72 2.30
CA GLY A 98 0.80 7.68 1.21
C GLY A 98 -0.40 7.36 0.31
N GLY A 99 -0.57 6.09 -0.06
CA GLY A 99 -1.73 5.61 -0.85
C GLY A 99 -3.06 5.82 -0.11
N THR A 100 -3.05 5.54 1.19
CA THR A 100 -4.20 5.71 2.07
C THR A 100 -4.60 7.19 2.22
N LEU A 101 -3.61 8.07 2.43
CA LEU A 101 -3.82 9.52 2.54
C LEU A 101 -4.35 10.13 1.23
N ALA A 102 -3.86 9.66 0.09
CA ALA A 102 -4.38 10.10 -1.22
C ALA A 102 -5.86 9.72 -1.40
N ALA A 103 -6.27 8.51 -0.98
CA ALA A 103 -7.67 8.09 -1.03
C ALA A 103 -8.56 8.96 -0.11
N TYR A 104 -8.07 9.31 1.08
CA TYR A 104 -8.75 10.24 1.98
C TYR A 104 -8.96 11.62 1.36
N ARG A 105 -7.94 12.18 0.72
CA ARG A 105 -8.06 13.47 0.01
C ARG A 105 -9.10 13.41 -1.10
N GLY A 106 -9.13 12.32 -1.87
CA GLY A 106 -10.15 12.12 -2.91
C GLY A 106 -11.58 12.05 -2.38
N THR A 107 -11.75 11.49 -1.18
CA THR A 107 -13.06 11.44 -0.50
C THR A 107 -13.52 12.84 -0.09
N ARG A 108 -12.63 13.63 0.51
CA ARG A 108 -12.96 15.00 0.91
C ARG A 108 -13.36 15.88 -0.27
N GLU A 109 -12.65 15.78 -1.39
CA GLU A 109 -13.02 16.51 -2.61
C GLU A 109 -14.36 16.06 -3.20
N ALA A 110 -14.71 14.77 -3.10
CA ALA A 110 -16.00 14.28 -3.57
C ALA A 110 -17.17 14.77 -2.72
N ILE A 111 -16.96 14.93 -1.40
CA ILE A 111 -17.97 15.46 -0.47
C ILE A 111 -18.17 16.97 -0.69
N SER A 112 -17.08 17.74 -0.82
CA SER A 112 -17.17 19.21 -0.96
C SER A 112 -17.83 19.70 -2.25
N ARG A 113 -17.98 18.82 -3.24
CA ARG A 113 -18.64 19.12 -4.53
C ARG A 113 -20.12 18.75 -4.56
N ARG A 114 -20.69 18.19 -3.49
CA ARG A 114 -22.13 17.93 -3.40
C ARG A 114 -22.84 19.26 -3.02
N PRO A 115 -23.82 19.71 -3.82
CA PRO A 115 -24.56 20.94 -3.56
C PRO A 115 -25.45 20.85 -2.31
#